data_AF-A0A507AVP3-F1
#
_entry.id   AF-A0A507AVP3-F1
#
_cell.length_a   1.000
_cell.length_b   1.000
_cell.length_c   1.000
_cell.angle_alpha   90.00
_cell.angle_beta   90.00
_cell.angle_gamma   90.00
#
_symmetry.space_group_name_H-M   'P 1'
#
loop_
_entity.id
_entity.type
_entity.pdbx_description
1 polymer ?
#
loop_
_entity_poly.entity_id
_entity_poly.type
_entity_poly.pdbx_seq_one_letter_code
_entity_poly.pdbx_strand_id
1 'polypeptide(L)'
;MSSSKDKFPADEVVAAHMQEAAPPAYDDHPDFTPEAGQPAAPEYTESAEASSSSAQPGAVAAVPYRPFPALMTAHYRIHLLGVKYFDLCGATRADKLYIVEVTLGWHTNGPLGKRTGMLLHNGMQKSDTVIAAAGADTSSAGSDLGCAVNTIIKIPALPGKGASDAHGLVTEMMRAGTVREGENTIVMFRFGIEVGSEEKMRRETFEWRRVSKAGAGGDFPAGGYKLLRLGMTDSSNGSAYEGESSMSATFVPGVTAPLPDTEGADVVATLAWPGVPVNMRDAFTLRLVGSGESGVLGQRWSLMTVITALRLWEHHSIGNETKFAARMGEKIRS
;
A
#
# COMPACT_ATOMS: atom_id res chain seq x y z
N MET A 1 16.33 -47.96 52.92
CA MET A 1 16.00 -46.69 52.22
C MET A 1 16.58 -46.81 50.81
N SER A 2 15.92 -47.56 49.93
CA SER A 2 14.86 -47.14 48.99
C SER A 2 15.38 -46.06 48.02
N SER A 3 15.81 -46.43 46.81
CA SER A 3 15.05 -46.46 45.53
C SER A 3 14.96 -45.06 44.92
N SER A 4 15.14 -44.76 43.63
CA SER A 4 15.34 -45.53 42.40
C SER A 4 16.15 -44.64 41.44
N LYS A 5 17.05 -45.26 40.67
CA LYS A 5 17.60 -44.69 39.43
C LYS A 5 16.62 -45.00 38.31
N ASP A 6 15.97 -43.99 37.75
CA ASP A 6 15.21 -44.18 36.51
C ASP A 6 16.08 -43.84 35.30
N LYS A 7 16.28 -44.91 34.54
CA LYS A 7 17.00 -45.08 33.30
C LYS A 7 15.93 -45.02 32.21
N PHE A 8 15.89 -43.95 31.42
CA PHE A 8 15.01 -43.92 30.25
C PHE A 8 15.59 -44.84 29.16
N PRO A 9 14.79 -45.76 28.58
CA PRO A 9 15.21 -46.57 27.47
C PRO A 9 15.15 -45.80 26.15
N ALA A 10 15.99 -46.26 25.23
CA ALA A 10 16.03 -45.90 23.83
C ALA A 10 14.81 -46.42 23.06
N ASP A 11 14.69 -45.89 21.84
CA ASP A 11 14.01 -46.42 20.66
C ASP A 11 12.47 -46.45 20.63
N GLU A 12 11.90 -45.48 19.92
CA GLU A 12 10.85 -45.77 18.93
C GLU A 12 10.84 -44.68 17.84
N VAL A 13 11.65 -44.91 16.80
CA VAL A 13 11.59 -44.15 15.54
C VAL A 13 10.47 -44.78 14.71
N VAL A 14 9.30 -44.16 14.71
CA VAL A 14 8.25 -44.51 13.73
C VAL A 14 8.61 -43.84 12.41
N ALA A 15 9.35 -44.58 11.59
CA ALA A 15 9.58 -44.25 10.19
C ALA A 15 8.25 -44.39 9.43
N ALA A 16 7.65 -43.26 9.06
CA ALA A 16 6.55 -43.23 8.11
C ALA A 16 7.06 -43.68 6.74
N HIS A 17 6.72 -44.92 6.39
CA HIS A 17 6.94 -45.53 5.09
C HIS A 17 6.01 -44.84 4.08
N MET A 18 6.49 -43.79 3.40
CA MET A 18 5.82 -43.28 2.20
C MET A 18 6.14 -44.22 1.05
N GLN A 19 5.23 -45.15 0.83
CA GLN A 19 5.20 -46.01 -0.32
C GLN A 19 4.75 -45.17 -1.52
N GLU A 20 5.70 -44.89 -2.41
CA GLU A 20 5.50 -44.21 -3.69
C GLU A 20 4.59 -45.08 -4.56
N ALA A 21 3.32 -44.69 -4.67
CA ALA A 21 2.38 -45.30 -5.60
C ALA A 21 2.62 -44.75 -7.00
N ALA A 22 2.97 -45.63 -7.94
CA ALA A 22 3.12 -45.31 -9.35
C ALA A 22 1.81 -44.73 -9.93
N PRO A 23 1.88 -43.79 -10.89
CA PRO A 23 0.69 -43.26 -11.55
C PRO A 23 -0.03 -44.37 -12.35
N PRO A 24 -1.37 -44.36 -12.40
CA PRO A 24 -2.11 -45.29 -13.25
C PRO A 24 -1.80 -45.05 -14.73
N ALA A 25 -1.80 -46.15 -15.49
CA ALA A 25 -1.55 -46.19 -16.92
C ALA A 25 -2.57 -45.33 -17.70
N TYR A 26 -2.10 -44.69 -18.77
CA TYR A 26 -2.94 -44.03 -19.75
C TYR A 26 -3.75 -45.10 -20.50
N ASP A 27 -5.07 -45.05 -20.39
CA ASP A 27 -5.97 -45.79 -21.27
C ASP A 27 -6.17 -45.01 -22.58
N ASP A 28 -6.01 -45.77 -23.67
CA ASP A 28 -6.12 -45.37 -25.06
C ASP A 28 -7.48 -44.75 -25.41
N HIS A 29 -7.42 -43.74 -26.28
CA HIS A 29 -8.54 -43.19 -27.02
C HIS A 29 -9.31 -44.25 -27.81
N PRO A 30 -10.59 -43.97 -28.13
CA PRO A 30 -10.99 -44.17 -29.51
C PRO A 30 -11.48 -42.90 -30.20
N ASP A 31 -10.95 -42.76 -31.41
CA ASP A 31 -11.43 -42.07 -32.60
C ASP A 31 -12.73 -41.25 -32.50
N PHE A 32 -12.61 -39.97 -32.87
CA PHE A 32 -13.71 -39.23 -33.47
C PHE A 32 -13.25 -38.72 -34.84
N THR A 33 -13.71 -39.40 -35.90
CA THR A 33 -13.63 -38.91 -37.27
C THR A 33 -14.75 -37.88 -37.54
N PRO A 34 -14.54 -36.90 -38.44
CA PRO A 34 -15.39 -35.73 -38.56
C PRO A 34 -16.54 -35.96 -39.54
N GLU A 35 -17.74 -35.49 -39.22
CA GLU A 35 -18.84 -35.43 -40.18
C GLU A 35 -19.27 -33.98 -40.47
N ALA A 36 -19.48 -33.77 -41.77
CA ALA A 36 -19.62 -32.52 -42.48
C ALA A 36 -20.91 -31.76 -42.14
N GLY A 37 -20.84 -30.43 -42.25
CA GLY A 37 -22.00 -29.57 -42.13
C GLY A 37 -21.65 -28.10 -42.25
N GLN A 38 -21.11 -27.68 -43.40
CA GLN A 38 -21.15 -26.27 -43.82
C GLN A 38 -22.59 -25.91 -44.21
N PRO A 39 -23.09 -24.77 -43.72
CA PRO A 39 -23.89 -23.90 -44.57
C PRO A 39 -23.23 -22.53 -44.74
N ALA A 40 -23.28 -22.12 -46.01
CA ALA A 40 -22.98 -20.84 -46.63
C ALA A 40 -22.83 -19.58 -45.75
N ALA A 41 -21.80 -18.81 -46.09
CA ALA A 41 -21.65 -17.40 -45.76
C ALA A 41 -22.80 -16.56 -46.35
N PRO A 42 -23.27 -15.51 -45.66
CA PRO A 42 -23.95 -14.42 -46.31
C PRO A 42 -22.93 -13.37 -46.76
N GLU A 43 -22.96 -13.04 -48.06
CA GLU A 43 -22.46 -11.77 -48.58
C GLU A 43 -23.26 -10.63 -47.95
N TYR A 44 -22.56 -9.65 -47.38
CA TYR A 44 -23.15 -8.35 -47.10
C TYR A 44 -22.24 -7.27 -47.68
N THR A 45 -22.88 -6.49 -48.54
CA THR A 45 -22.45 -5.30 -49.24
C THR A 45 -21.83 -4.25 -48.33
N GLU A 46 -20.70 -3.71 -48.78
CA GLU A 46 -20.17 -2.41 -48.40
C GLU A 46 -21.23 -1.33 -48.65
N SER A 47 -21.60 -0.58 -47.61
CA SER A 47 -22.36 0.66 -47.72
C SER A 47 -21.81 1.62 -46.68
N ALA A 48 -20.99 2.54 -47.17
CA ALA A 48 -20.61 3.75 -46.47
C ALA A 48 -21.85 4.65 -46.36
N GLU A 49 -22.36 4.85 -45.15
CA GLU A 49 -23.11 6.05 -44.82
C GLU A 49 -22.67 6.58 -43.45
N ALA A 50 -22.17 7.82 -43.51
CA ALA A 50 -21.83 8.64 -42.38
C ALA A 50 -23.06 8.86 -41.49
N SER A 51 -22.91 8.63 -40.19
CA SER A 51 -23.76 9.22 -39.17
C SER A 51 -22.87 9.89 -38.14
N SER A 52 -22.53 11.13 -38.47
CA SER A 52 -22.08 12.17 -37.56
C SER A 52 -23.17 12.42 -36.52
N SER A 53 -22.91 12.07 -35.27
CA SER A 53 -23.72 12.50 -34.13
C SER A 53 -22.82 12.99 -33.01
N SER A 54 -22.65 14.31 -33.00
CA SER A 54 -22.34 15.17 -31.86
C SER A 54 -21.28 14.69 -30.86
N ALA A 55 -20.05 15.18 -31.05
CA ALA A 55 -19.09 15.31 -29.97
C ALA A 55 -19.70 16.11 -28.82
N GLN A 56 -19.93 15.46 -27.67
CA GLN A 56 -20.15 16.18 -26.43
C GLN A 56 -18.83 16.85 -26.01
N PRO A 57 -18.85 18.14 -25.64
CA PRO A 57 -17.69 18.80 -25.06
C PRO A 57 -17.58 18.42 -23.59
N GLY A 58 -16.40 17.92 -23.19
CA GLY A 58 -15.98 17.85 -21.78
C GLY A 58 -16.15 16.52 -21.08
N ALA A 59 -15.71 15.40 -21.69
CA ALA A 59 -15.39 14.21 -20.89
C ALA A 59 -14.13 14.52 -20.07
N VAL A 60 -14.31 14.95 -18.83
CA VAL A 60 -13.26 14.92 -17.80
C VAL A 60 -12.68 13.51 -17.83
N ALA A 61 -11.39 13.36 -18.11
CA ALA A 61 -10.78 12.04 -18.16
C ALA A 61 -11.10 11.30 -16.85
N ALA A 62 -11.93 10.27 -16.94
CA ALA A 62 -12.39 9.55 -15.77
C ALA A 62 -11.16 8.91 -15.11
N VAL A 63 -10.95 9.22 -13.83
CA VAL A 63 -9.94 8.54 -13.03
C VAL A 63 -10.26 7.04 -13.09
N PRO A 64 -9.30 6.17 -13.46
CA PRO A 64 -9.61 4.77 -13.81
C PRO A 64 -10.00 3.90 -12.60
N TYR A 65 -10.13 4.50 -11.42
CA TYR A 65 -10.51 3.85 -10.17
C TYR A 65 -11.58 4.65 -9.44
N ARG A 66 -12.37 3.95 -8.64
CA ARG A 66 -13.40 4.56 -7.78
C ARG A 66 -12.76 5.63 -6.85
N PRO A 67 -13.42 6.77 -6.58
CA PRO A 67 -12.90 7.72 -5.60
C PRO A 67 -12.86 7.11 -4.19
N PHE A 68 -11.83 7.46 -3.41
CA PHE A 68 -11.74 7.04 -2.01
C PHE A 68 -12.69 7.88 -1.14
N PRO A 69 -13.51 7.26 -0.27
CA PRO A 69 -14.31 8.01 0.68
C PRO A 69 -13.44 8.63 1.78
N ALA A 70 -13.95 9.67 2.45
CA ALA A 70 -13.21 10.36 3.51
C ALA A 70 -12.88 9.46 4.71
N LEU A 71 -13.69 8.43 4.98
CA LEU A 71 -13.43 7.46 6.05
C LEU A 71 -13.28 6.06 5.45
N MET A 72 -12.13 5.44 5.73
CA MET A 72 -11.81 4.09 5.30
C MET A 72 -11.33 3.25 6.48
N THR A 73 -11.63 1.96 6.43
CA THR A 73 -11.20 0.98 7.43
C THR A 73 -10.57 -0.22 6.74
N ALA A 74 -9.46 -0.71 7.26
CA ALA A 74 -8.78 -1.88 6.72
C ALA A 74 -9.01 -3.08 7.63
N HIS A 75 -9.39 -4.20 7.03
CA HIS A 75 -9.73 -5.43 7.75
C HIS A 75 -8.96 -6.62 7.20
N TYR A 76 -8.34 -7.42 8.06
CA TYR A 76 -7.70 -8.65 7.65
C TYR A 76 -8.73 -9.62 7.05
N ARG A 77 -8.37 -10.16 5.90
CA ARG A 77 -9.02 -11.31 5.29
C ARG A 77 -8.17 -12.53 5.60
N ILE A 78 -8.60 -13.30 6.61
CA ILE A 78 -7.91 -14.53 7.00
C ILE A 78 -8.11 -15.54 5.86
N HIS A 79 -7.02 -15.94 5.21
CA HIS A 79 -7.00 -17.05 4.27
C HIS A 79 -6.22 -18.23 4.89
N LEU A 80 -6.66 -19.46 4.63
CA LEU A 80 -6.11 -20.71 5.16
C LEU A 80 -4.65 -21.01 4.72
N LEU A 81 -4.05 -20.19 3.85
CA LEU A 81 -2.76 -20.45 3.20
C LEU A 81 -1.69 -19.38 3.46
N GLY A 82 -1.84 -18.56 4.51
CA GLY A 82 -0.78 -17.67 4.98
C GLY A 82 -0.54 -16.39 4.16
N VAL A 83 -1.13 -16.23 2.97
CA VAL A 83 -1.12 -14.96 2.22
C VAL A 83 -2.08 -13.97 2.87
N LYS A 84 -1.54 -12.83 3.34
CA LYS A 84 -2.31 -11.78 4.02
C LYS A 84 -2.96 -10.87 2.97
N TYR A 85 -4.29 -10.96 2.87
CA TYR A 85 -5.12 -10.00 2.14
C TYR A 85 -5.83 -9.08 3.13
N PHE A 86 -6.12 -7.85 2.70
CA PHE A 86 -6.99 -6.92 3.41
C PHE A 86 -8.18 -6.53 2.54
N ASP A 87 -9.34 -6.41 3.18
CA ASP A 87 -10.45 -5.67 2.61
C ASP A 87 -10.30 -4.20 3.07
N LEU A 88 -10.03 -3.29 2.13
CA LEU A 88 -10.16 -1.86 2.35
C LEU A 88 -11.63 -1.48 2.14
N CYS A 89 -12.26 -1.04 3.22
CA CYS A 89 -13.68 -0.74 3.28
C CYS A 89 -13.88 0.76 3.51
N GLY A 90 -15.10 1.25 3.27
CA GLY A 90 -15.53 2.60 3.67
C GLY A 90 -15.77 2.71 5.17
N ALA A 91 -16.76 3.53 5.55
CA ALA A 91 -17.13 3.76 6.94
C ALA A 91 -17.60 2.49 7.68
N THR A 92 -18.11 1.50 6.93
CA THR A 92 -18.53 0.21 7.47
C THR A 92 -17.84 -0.93 6.72
N ARG A 93 -17.66 -2.06 7.39
CA ARG A 93 -17.06 -3.27 6.80
C ARG A 93 -17.87 -3.87 5.63
N ALA A 94 -19.15 -3.52 5.53
CA ALA A 94 -20.01 -3.95 4.43
C ALA A 94 -19.72 -3.20 3.13
N ASP A 95 -19.26 -1.95 3.22
CA ASP A 95 -18.87 -1.13 2.05
C ASP A 95 -17.44 -1.48 1.62
N LYS A 96 -17.28 -2.63 0.98
CA LYS A 96 -15.99 -3.09 0.47
C LYS A 96 -15.61 -2.30 -0.78
N LEU A 97 -14.41 -1.72 -0.78
CA LEU A 97 -13.93 -0.84 -1.84
C LEU A 97 -12.85 -1.54 -2.68
N TYR A 98 -11.80 -2.02 -2.01
CA TYR A 98 -10.62 -2.60 -2.66
C TYR A 98 -10.06 -3.77 -1.86
N ILE A 99 -9.38 -4.68 -2.55
CA ILE A 99 -8.52 -5.68 -1.93
C ILE A 99 -7.06 -5.18 -1.93
N VAL A 100 -6.37 -5.42 -0.82
CA VAL A 100 -4.93 -5.19 -0.69
C VAL A 100 -4.23 -6.54 -0.56
N GLU A 101 -3.23 -6.77 -1.40
CA GLU A 101 -2.36 -7.95 -1.35
C GLU A 101 -1.04 -7.59 -0.67
N VAL A 102 -0.60 -8.41 0.30
CA VAL A 102 0.77 -8.34 0.83
C VAL A 102 1.68 -9.23 -0.01
N THR A 103 2.76 -8.66 -0.54
CA THR A 103 3.76 -9.38 -1.32
C THR A 103 4.99 -9.67 -0.45
N LEU A 104 5.45 -10.91 -0.51
CA LEU A 104 6.69 -11.34 0.15
C LEU A 104 7.90 -11.31 -0.79
N GLY A 105 7.78 -10.66 -1.95
CA GLY A 105 8.88 -10.54 -2.92
C GLY A 105 9.18 -11.81 -3.73
N TRP A 106 8.30 -12.81 -3.70
CA TRP A 106 8.50 -14.07 -4.43
C TRP A 106 8.17 -13.98 -5.92
N HIS A 107 7.33 -13.03 -6.33
CA HIS A 107 6.89 -12.87 -7.71
C HIS A 107 7.70 -11.79 -8.43
N THR A 108 8.18 -12.06 -9.65
CA THR A 108 8.95 -11.09 -10.46
C THR A 108 8.08 -10.20 -11.34
N ASN A 109 6.84 -10.63 -11.62
CA ASN A 109 6.02 -10.07 -12.69
C ASN A 109 5.05 -8.97 -12.21
N GLY A 110 5.14 -8.58 -10.94
CA GLY A 110 4.32 -7.50 -10.37
C GLY A 110 5.07 -6.16 -10.38
N PRO A 111 4.36 -5.05 -10.10
CA PRO A 111 4.97 -3.72 -10.12
C PRO A 111 6.12 -3.58 -9.11
N LEU A 112 6.12 -4.34 -8.02
CA LEU A 112 7.23 -4.33 -7.05
C LEU A 112 8.40 -5.25 -7.44
N GLY A 113 8.24 -6.12 -8.44
CA GLY A 113 9.18 -7.21 -8.72
C GLY A 113 9.44 -8.04 -7.45
N LYS A 114 10.71 -8.38 -7.20
CA LYS A 114 11.13 -9.18 -6.03
C LYS A 114 11.06 -8.46 -4.67
N ARG A 115 10.46 -7.27 -4.60
CA ARG A 115 10.38 -6.50 -3.36
C ARG A 115 9.18 -6.92 -2.53
N THR A 116 9.36 -6.91 -1.21
CA THR A 116 8.25 -7.01 -0.26
C THR A 116 7.45 -5.71 -0.23
N GLY A 117 6.16 -5.82 0.06
CA GLY A 117 5.30 -4.65 0.19
C GLY A 117 3.83 -4.98 0.02
N MET A 118 3.09 -4.01 -0.51
CA MET A 118 1.64 -4.07 -0.65
C MET A 118 1.21 -3.64 -2.05
N LEU A 119 0.20 -4.33 -2.60
CA LEU A 119 -0.46 -4.01 -3.86
C LEU A 119 -1.92 -3.64 -3.58
N LEU A 120 -2.36 -2.50 -4.10
CA LEU A 120 -3.76 -2.08 -4.08
C LEU A 120 -4.38 -2.38 -5.44
N HIS A 121 -5.38 -3.24 -5.45
CA HIS A 121 -6.10 -3.64 -6.66
C HIS A 121 -7.32 -2.75 -6.89
N ASN A 122 -7.73 -2.54 -8.14
CA ASN A 122 -8.90 -1.76 -8.54
C ASN A 122 -10.22 -2.54 -8.42
N GLY A 123 -10.47 -3.11 -7.25
CA GLY A 123 -11.65 -3.90 -6.97
C GLY A 123 -11.40 -4.92 -5.87
N MET A 124 -12.27 -5.92 -5.76
CA MET A 124 -12.27 -6.88 -4.65
C MET A 124 -11.62 -8.22 -4.98
N GLN A 125 -11.06 -8.36 -6.18
CA GLN A 125 -10.45 -9.59 -6.69
C GLN A 125 -8.96 -9.38 -6.98
N LYS A 126 -8.15 -10.43 -6.77
CA LYS A 126 -6.72 -10.41 -7.11
C LYS A 126 -6.47 -10.17 -8.61
N SER A 127 -7.39 -10.61 -9.46
CA SER A 127 -7.34 -10.41 -10.91
C SER A 127 -7.58 -8.96 -11.33
N ASP A 128 -8.13 -8.12 -10.45
CA ASP A 128 -8.35 -6.71 -10.75
C ASP A 128 -7.00 -5.99 -10.88
N THR A 129 -6.92 -5.03 -11.80
CA THR A 129 -5.68 -4.31 -12.12
C THR A 129 -5.10 -3.62 -10.89
N VAL A 130 -3.78 -3.70 -10.71
CA VAL A 130 -3.09 -2.98 -9.63
C VAL A 130 -3.05 -1.48 -9.95
N ILE A 131 -3.62 -0.67 -9.06
CA ILE A 131 -3.66 0.80 -9.19
C ILE A 131 -2.59 1.50 -8.37
N ALA A 132 -2.08 0.86 -7.32
CA ALA A 132 -0.93 1.37 -6.60
C ALA A 132 -0.16 0.23 -5.93
N ALA A 133 1.13 0.47 -5.67
CA ALA A 133 1.94 -0.43 -4.87
C ALA A 133 2.90 0.36 -3.99
N ALA A 134 3.27 -0.18 -2.83
CA ALA A 134 4.34 0.37 -2.01
C ALA A 134 5.21 -0.75 -1.46
N GLY A 135 6.53 -0.54 -1.41
CA GLY A 135 7.47 -1.56 -0.95
C GLY A 135 8.83 -0.99 -0.57
N ALA A 136 9.74 -1.86 -0.16
CA ALA A 136 11.12 -1.47 0.15
C ALA A 136 11.85 -0.94 -1.10
N ASP A 137 12.73 0.05 -0.94
CA ASP A 137 13.57 0.54 -2.04
C ASP A 137 14.59 -0.51 -2.50
N THR A 138 15.15 -1.26 -1.56
CA THR A 138 16.08 -2.35 -1.80
C THR A 138 15.38 -3.62 -2.32
N SER A 139 15.99 -4.27 -3.31
CA SER A 139 15.49 -5.49 -3.95
C SER A 139 16.04 -6.78 -3.34
N SER A 140 16.82 -6.69 -2.25
CA SER A 140 17.44 -7.84 -1.60
C SER A 140 16.39 -8.66 -0.85
N ALA A 141 15.82 -9.64 -1.55
CA ALA A 141 15.05 -10.72 -0.95
C ALA A 141 15.93 -11.40 0.13
N GLY A 142 15.58 -11.18 1.40
CA GLY A 142 16.19 -11.86 2.54
C GLY A 142 17.13 -11.06 3.44
N SER A 143 17.47 -9.80 3.13
CA SER A 143 18.44 -9.07 3.98
C SER A 143 17.84 -8.04 4.94
N ASP A 144 16.58 -7.65 4.80
CA ASP A 144 15.96 -6.68 5.72
C ASP A 144 14.50 -7.04 6.01
N LEU A 145 14.31 -7.91 7.02
CA LEU A 145 13.19 -7.71 7.97
C LEU A 145 13.37 -6.39 8.77
N GLY A 146 14.48 -5.68 8.55
CA GLY A 146 14.82 -4.39 9.10
C GLY A 146 14.18 -3.23 8.34
N CYS A 147 13.95 -2.14 9.07
CA CYS A 147 13.34 -0.90 8.59
C CYS A 147 14.07 -0.32 7.36
N ALA A 148 13.68 -0.72 6.14
CA ALA A 148 14.04 0.05 4.95
C ALA A 148 13.59 1.50 5.17
N VAL A 149 14.55 2.41 5.24
CA VAL A 149 14.32 3.82 5.62
C VAL A 149 13.53 4.53 4.54
N ASN A 150 13.67 4.10 3.28
CA ASN A 150 12.86 4.61 2.18
C ASN A 150 11.87 3.55 1.69
N THR A 151 10.73 4.03 1.22
CA THR A 151 9.69 3.26 0.56
C THR A 151 9.57 3.75 -0.87
N ILE A 152 9.57 2.82 -1.82
CA ILE A 152 9.11 3.11 -3.18
C ILE A 152 7.60 3.04 -3.24
N ILE A 153 6.99 3.95 -3.99
CA ILE A 153 5.55 4.01 -4.19
C ILE A 153 5.31 4.03 -5.69
N LYS A 154 4.53 3.09 -6.20
CA LYS A 154 4.11 3.05 -7.59
C LYS A 154 2.67 3.47 -7.70
N ILE A 155 2.40 4.45 -8.54
CA ILE A 155 1.06 5.00 -8.80
C ILE A 155 0.92 5.33 -10.30
N PRO A 156 -0.29 5.46 -10.85
CA PRO A 156 -0.49 5.65 -12.29
C PRO A 156 0.24 6.88 -12.80
N ALA A 157 0.78 6.85 -14.03
CA ALA A 157 1.36 8.04 -14.64
C ALA A 157 0.32 9.15 -14.83
N LEU A 158 0.77 10.41 -14.85
CA LEU A 158 -0.08 11.50 -15.30
C LEU A 158 -0.22 11.45 -16.84
N PRO A 159 -1.40 11.75 -17.40
CA PRO A 159 -1.57 11.82 -18.85
C PRO A 159 -0.52 12.74 -19.49
N GLY A 160 0.15 12.26 -20.54
CA GLY A 160 1.16 13.04 -21.28
C GLY A 160 2.47 13.32 -20.52
N LYS A 161 2.69 12.74 -19.33
CA LYS A 161 3.90 12.94 -18.53
C LYS A 161 4.65 11.63 -18.23
N GLY A 162 5.87 11.55 -18.77
CA GLY A 162 6.93 10.65 -18.33
C GLY A 162 6.85 9.22 -18.86
N ALA A 163 7.95 8.48 -18.69
CA ALA A 163 8.00 7.05 -18.93
C ALA A 163 7.38 6.32 -17.74
N SER A 164 6.32 5.55 -17.99
CA SER A 164 5.78 4.58 -17.04
C SER A 164 6.50 3.24 -17.19
N ASP A 165 6.42 2.40 -16.15
CA ASP A 165 6.80 1.00 -16.29
C ASP A 165 5.80 0.21 -17.17
N ALA A 166 6.06 -1.08 -17.34
CA ALA A 166 5.19 -1.99 -18.11
C ALA A 166 3.75 -2.09 -17.57
N HIS A 167 3.49 -1.59 -16.35
CA HIS A 167 2.17 -1.56 -15.73
C HIS A 167 1.51 -0.18 -15.81
N GLY A 168 2.11 0.80 -16.50
CA GLY A 168 1.58 2.17 -16.57
C GLY A 168 1.79 2.98 -15.29
N LEU A 169 2.68 2.53 -14.39
CA LEU A 169 2.95 3.17 -13.11
C LEU A 169 4.26 3.97 -13.14
N VAL A 170 4.29 5.09 -12.42
CA VAL A 170 5.49 5.87 -12.11
C VAL A 170 5.92 5.62 -10.67
N THR A 171 7.22 5.78 -10.41
CA THR A 171 7.78 5.58 -9.07
C THR A 171 7.96 6.92 -8.35
N GLU A 172 7.29 7.06 -7.22
CA GLU A 172 7.50 8.08 -6.20
C GLU A 172 8.23 7.47 -4.99
N MET A 173 8.71 8.32 -4.09
CA MET A 173 9.44 7.88 -2.89
C MET A 173 8.90 8.54 -1.63
N MET A 174 8.69 7.72 -0.59
CA MET A 174 8.44 8.17 0.77
C MET A 174 9.67 7.89 1.62
N ARG A 175 10.19 8.91 2.29
CA ARG A 175 11.43 8.84 3.06
C ARG A 175 11.11 8.95 4.54
N ALA A 176 11.65 8.04 5.35
CA ALA A 176 11.58 8.16 6.79
C ALA A 176 12.60 9.19 7.30
N GLY A 177 12.26 9.82 8.42
CA GLY A 177 13.11 10.77 9.11
C GLY A 177 12.70 10.92 10.56
N THR A 178 13.36 11.85 11.26
CA THR A 178 12.96 12.26 12.59
C THR A 178 12.90 13.77 12.69
N VAL A 179 12.00 14.28 13.54
CA VAL A 179 11.89 15.69 13.89
C VAL A 179 11.93 15.82 15.41
N ARG A 180 12.54 16.88 15.92
CA ARG A 180 12.50 17.20 17.36
C ARG A 180 11.25 18.05 17.63
N GLU A 181 10.46 17.65 18.62
CA GLU A 181 9.33 18.41 19.12
C GLU A 181 9.47 18.49 20.65
N GLY A 182 9.94 19.65 21.13
CA GLY A 182 10.43 19.81 22.49
C GLY A 182 11.59 18.86 22.79
N GLU A 183 11.48 18.10 23.88
CA GLU A 183 12.47 17.08 24.28
C GLU A 183 12.28 15.74 23.55
N ASN A 184 11.18 15.59 22.78
CA ASN A 184 10.85 14.33 22.13
C ASN A 184 11.37 14.29 20.69
N THR A 185 11.81 13.11 20.25
CA THR A 185 12.12 12.83 18.85
C THR A 185 10.97 12.04 18.23
N ILE A 186 10.34 12.58 17.20
CA ILE A 186 9.18 12.00 16.53
C ILE A 186 9.61 11.42 15.18
N VAL A 187 9.17 10.19 14.91
CA VAL A 187 9.36 9.55 13.61
C VAL A 187 8.39 10.17 12.60
N MET A 188 8.92 10.55 11.44
CA MET A 188 8.14 11.09 10.34
C MET A 188 8.42 10.38 9.02
N PHE A 189 7.47 10.47 8.08
CA PHE A 189 7.61 9.97 6.72
C PHE A 189 7.13 11.01 5.73
N ARG A 190 8.00 11.40 4.81
CA ARG A 190 7.75 12.52 3.88
C ARG A 190 7.68 12.04 2.45
N PHE A 191 6.73 12.58 1.68
CA PHE A 191 6.62 12.37 0.24
C PHE A 191 6.13 13.64 -0.46
N GLY A 192 6.33 13.72 -1.78
CA GLY A 192 5.77 14.77 -2.63
C GLY A 192 4.83 14.18 -3.67
N ILE A 193 3.76 14.90 -4.00
CA ILE A 193 2.79 14.46 -5.02
C ILE A 193 2.09 15.66 -5.66
N GLU A 194 1.64 15.50 -6.90
CA GLU A 194 0.81 16.49 -7.58
C GLU A 194 -0.60 16.53 -6.98
N VAL A 195 -1.07 17.75 -6.70
CA VAL A 195 -2.42 18.03 -6.20
C VAL A 195 -3.13 19.07 -7.07
N GLY A 196 -4.46 19.08 -6.98
CA GLY A 196 -5.33 19.94 -7.78
C GLY A 196 -5.97 19.20 -8.97
N SER A 197 -6.64 19.96 -9.84
CA SER A 197 -7.21 19.44 -11.10
C SER A 197 -6.14 19.29 -12.19
N GLU A 198 -6.38 18.43 -13.19
CA GLU A 198 -5.42 18.11 -14.26
C GLU A 198 -4.77 19.35 -14.91
N GLU A 199 -5.55 20.40 -15.16
CA GLU A 199 -5.08 21.64 -15.79
C GLU A 199 -4.21 22.53 -14.86
N LYS A 200 -4.31 22.35 -13.54
CA LYS A 200 -3.67 23.20 -12.53
C LYS A 200 -2.98 22.36 -11.44
N MET A 201 -2.37 21.26 -11.85
CA MET A 201 -1.64 20.41 -10.92
C MET A 201 -0.35 21.09 -10.46
N ARG A 202 -0.14 21.15 -9.16
CA ARG A 202 1.13 21.57 -8.54
C ARG A 202 1.66 20.49 -7.62
N ARG A 203 2.98 20.33 -7.58
CA ARG A 203 3.62 19.35 -6.69
C ARG A 203 3.75 19.94 -5.29
N GLU A 204 3.20 19.25 -4.30
CA GLU A 204 3.26 19.64 -2.90
C GLU A 204 3.90 18.55 -2.04
N THR A 205 4.34 18.91 -0.83
CA THR A 205 5.00 17.99 0.10
C THR A 205 4.11 17.72 1.31
N PHE A 206 4.07 16.46 1.72
CA PHE A 206 3.28 15.98 2.84
C PHE A 206 4.16 15.16 3.80
N GLU A 207 3.80 15.17 5.08
CA GLU A 207 4.53 14.50 6.13
C GLU A 207 3.61 13.76 7.10
N TRP A 208 3.74 12.44 7.15
CA TRP A 208 3.15 11.64 8.22
C TRP A 208 3.99 11.80 9.48
N ARG A 209 3.38 12.26 10.58
CA ARG A 209 4.02 12.29 11.90
C ARG A 209 3.38 11.30 12.84
N ARG A 210 4.22 10.54 13.53
CA ARG A 210 3.76 9.57 14.52
C ARG A 210 3.10 10.30 15.69
N VAL A 211 1.92 9.84 16.08
CA VAL A 211 1.20 10.28 17.27
C VAL A 211 1.27 9.20 18.33
N SER A 212 1.67 9.60 19.54
CA SER A 212 1.70 8.73 20.71
C SER A 212 0.29 8.33 21.16
N LYS A 213 0.19 7.22 21.89
CA LYS A 213 -1.08 6.74 22.45
C LYS A 213 -1.67 7.78 23.40
N ALA A 214 -2.92 8.18 23.17
CA ALA A 214 -3.62 9.20 23.95
C ALA A 214 -4.45 8.65 25.14
N GLY A 215 -4.34 7.35 25.46
CA GLY A 215 -5.20 6.70 26.46
C GLY A 215 -6.58 6.32 25.91
N ALA A 216 -7.44 5.72 26.74
CA ALA A 216 -8.79 5.35 26.34
C ALA A 216 -9.66 6.61 26.17
N GLY A 217 -10.27 6.77 24.99
CA GLY A 217 -11.17 7.90 24.69
C GLY A 217 -10.56 9.04 23.87
N GLY A 218 -9.25 9.04 23.62
CA GLY A 218 -8.63 9.96 22.65
C GLY A 218 -8.72 9.45 21.21
N ASP A 219 -8.51 10.35 20.23
CA ASP A 219 -8.55 10.04 18.79
C ASP A 219 -7.56 8.94 18.34
N PHE A 220 -6.54 8.67 19.18
CA PHE A 220 -5.48 7.70 18.92
C PHE A 220 -5.29 6.75 20.12
N PRO A 221 -6.25 5.84 20.39
CA PRO A 221 -6.24 5.00 21.59
C PRO A 221 -5.10 3.98 21.60
N ALA A 222 -4.52 3.64 20.45
CA ALA A 222 -3.31 2.83 20.31
C ALA A 222 -2.17 3.57 19.61
N GLY A 223 -2.28 4.90 19.49
CA GLY A 223 -1.39 5.71 18.65
C GLY A 223 -1.76 5.66 17.18
N GLY A 224 -0.94 6.29 16.35
CA GLY A 224 -1.20 6.41 14.91
C GLY A 224 -0.30 7.42 14.24
N TYR A 225 -0.80 8.03 13.17
CA TYR A 225 -0.13 9.09 12.43
C TYR A 225 -1.10 10.20 12.03
N LYS A 226 -0.59 11.43 11.93
CA LYS A 226 -1.26 12.56 11.28
C LYS A 226 -0.50 12.91 10.00
N LEU A 227 -1.20 13.14 8.90
CA LEU A 227 -0.61 13.63 7.66
C LEU A 227 -0.75 15.15 7.63
N LEU A 228 0.38 15.83 7.63
CA LEU A 228 0.44 17.28 7.51
C LEU A 228 0.74 17.65 6.07
N ARG A 229 0.01 18.63 5.56
CA ARG A 229 0.34 19.35 4.33
C ARG A 229 1.36 20.42 4.70
N LEU A 230 2.57 20.30 4.16
CA LEU A 230 3.60 21.29 4.43
C LEU A 230 3.33 22.49 3.52
N GLY A 231 2.92 23.60 4.13
CA GLY A 231 2.65 24.84 3.41
C GLY A 231 3.88 25.33 2.65
N MET A 232 3.65 25.85 1.45
CA MET A 232 4.52 26.88 0.88
C MET A 232 4.57 27.98 1.93
N THR A 233 5.73 28.20 2.56
CA THR A 233 5.95 29.46 3.27
C THR A 233 5.63 30.56 2.27
N ASP A 234 4.52 31.27 2.50
CA ASP A 234 4.27 32.55 1.88
C ASP A 234 5.37 33.47 2.38
N SER A 235 6.52 33.45 1.70
CA SER A 235 7.53 34.48 1.79
C SER A 235 7.00 35.74 1.09
N SER A 236 5.86 36.25 1.56
CA SER A 236 5.49 37.65 1.39
C SER A 236 6.30 38.48 2.38
N ASN A 237 7.62 38.51 2.17
CA ASN A 237 8.46 39.65 2.53
C ASN A 237 9.84 39.48 1.89
N GLY A 238 10.02 40.17 0.77
CA GLY A 238 11.28 40.81 0.42
C GLY A 238 12.36 39.91 -0.19
N SER A 239 12.34 39.79 -1.51
CA SER A 239 13.34 40.38 -2.41
C SER A 239 13.55 39.50 -3.64
N ALA A 240 13.49 40.14 -4.80
CA ALA A 240 13.69 39.54 -6.10
C ALA A 240 15.14 39.07 -6.22
N TYR A 241 15.33 37.78 -6.49
CA TYR A 241 16.42 37.31 -7.35
C TYR A 241 15.87 36.27 -8.30
N GLU A 242 15.89 36.62 -9.58
CA GLU A 242 15.74 35.71 -10.70
C GLU A 242 16.77 34.57 -10.60
N GLY A 243 16.31 33.36 -10.90
CA GLY A 243 17.17 32.20 -11.00
C GLY A 243 16.33 30.95 -11.20
N GLU A 244 16.16 30.56 -12.46
CA GLU A 244 15.78 29.20 -12.82
C GLU A 244 16.54 28.19 -11.96
N SER A 245 15.83 27.43 -11.13
CA SER A 245 16.40 26.22 -10.52
C SER A 245 15.30 25.25 -10.20
N SER A 246 15.07 24.37 -11.18
CA SER A 246 14.86 22.94 -11.01
C SER A 246 15.17 22.47 -9.58
N MET A 247 14.13 22.33 -8.75
CA MET A 247 14.25 21.58 -7.50
C MET A 247 14.25 20.08 -7.82
N SER A 248 15.32 19.63 -8.49
CA SER A 248 15.92 18.35 -8.14
C SER A 248 16.52 18.54 -6.76
N ALA A 249 15.70 18.39 -5.71
CA ALA A 249 16.21 18.31 -4.36
C ALA A 249 16.99 17.00 -4.25
N THR A 250 18.28 17.06 -4.59
CA THR A 250 19.28 16.08 -4.19
C THR A 250 19.37 16.15 -2.67
N PHE A 251 18.45 15.44 -2.02
CA PHE A 251 18.43 15.32 -0.57
C PHE A 251 19.62 14.45 -0.17
N VAL A 252 20.65 15.09 0.40
CA VAL A 252 21.81 14.41 0.98
C VAL A 252 21.33 13.64 2.22
N PRO A 253 21.53 12.31 2.31
CA PRO A 253 21.24 11.57 3.53
C PRO A 253 22.04 12.16 4.68
N GLY A 254 21.36 12.62 5.75
CA GLY A 254 22.02 13.09 6.97
C GLY A 254 21.83 14.57 7.32
N VAL A 255 21.21 15.38 6.46
CA VAL A 255 20.86 16.78 6.80
C VAL A 255 19.36 16.89 7.07
N THR A 256 18.97 16.56 8.30
CA THR A 256 17.67 16.92 8.88
C THR A 256 17.71 18.41 9.25
N ALA A 257 17.48 19.30 8.28
CA ALA A 257 17.07 20.65 8.64
C ALA A 257 15.63 20.55 9.17
N PRO A 258 15.36 20.92 10.44
CA PRO A 258 13.99 21.05 10.93
C PRO A 258 13.31 22.13 10.08
N LEU A 259 12.20 21.80 9.43
CA LEU A 259 11.29 22.84 8.99
C LEU A 259 10.73 23.52 10.24
N PRO A 260 10.55 24.85 10.23
CA PRO A 260 10.12 25.61 11.40
C PRO A 260 8.78 25.10 11.93
N ASP A 261 8.56 25.35 13.22
CA ASP A 261 7.43 24.87 14.02
C ASP A 261 6.11 24.87 13.23
N THR A 262 5.55 23.67 13.09
CA THR A 262 4.26 23.37 12.45
C THR A 262 3.06 23.80 13.31
N GLU A 263 3.19 24.88 14.06
CA GLU A 263 2.02 25.52 14.68
C GLU A 263 1.20 26.16 13.55
N GLY A 264 0.22 25.41 13.04
CA GLY A 264 -0.65 25.83 11.94
C GLY A 264 -0.55 25.02 10.65
N ALA A 265 0.22 23.93 10.63
CA ALA A 265 0.22 23.04 9.46
C ALA A 265 -1.13 22.32 9.31
N ASP A 266 -1.71 22.41 8.11
CA ASP A 266 -3.00 21.80 7.75
C ASP A 266 -2.91 20.28 7.86
N VAL A 267 -3.64 19.69 8.81
CA VAL A 267 -3.76 18.24 8.94
C VAL A 267 -4.80 17.78 7.94
N VAL A 268 -4.36 16.93 7.00
CA VAL A 268 -5.17 16.51 5.84
C VAL A 268 -5.60 15.04 5.89
N ALA A 269 -4.97 14.24 6.76
CA ALA A 269 -5.42 12.89 7.07
C ALA A 269 -4.97 12.43 8.46
N THR A 270 -5.66 11.43 8.99
CA THR A 270 -5.31 10.74 10.23
C THR A 270 -5.35 9.23 10.01
N LEU A 271 -4.40 8.52 10.59
CA LEU A 271 -4.28 7.07 10.54
C LEU A 271 -4.23 6.56 11.97
N ALA A 272 -5.27 5.86 12.40
CA ALA A 272 -5.40 5.37 13.77
C ALA A 272 -5.32 3.85 13.83
N TRP A 273 -4.56 3.35 14.82
CA TRP A 273 -4.52 1.93 15.14
C TRP A 273 -5.73 1.54 15.99
N PRO A 274 -6.29 0.33 15.78
CA PRO A 274 -7.35 -0.17 16.65
C PRO A 274 -6.84 -0.19 18.10
N GLY A 275 -7.72 0.21 19.02
CA GLY A 275 -7.43 0.22 20.45
C GLY A 275 -7.31 -1.19 21.05
N VAL A 276 -7.76 -1.36 22.29
CA VAL A 276 -7.81 -2.68 22.93
C VAL A 276 -8.64 -3.63 22.04
N PRO A 277 -8.11 -4.81 21.66
CA PRO A 277 -8.69 -5.61 20.61
C PRO A 277 -9.99 -6.25 21.09
N VAL A 278 -11.13 -5.80 20.58
CA VAL A 278 -12.40 -6.53 20.68
C VAL A 278 -12.56 -7.48 19.48
N ASN A 279 -11.86 -7.22 18.37
CA ASN A 279 -11.85 -8.03 17.15
C ASN A 279 -10.46 -7.99 16.50
N MET A 280 -9.74 -9.12 16.47
CA MET A 280 -8.38 -9.23 15.90
C MET A 280 -8.30 -9.01 14.38
N ARG A 281 -9.42 -8.66 13.74
CA ARG A 281 -9.53 -8.50 12.29
C ARG A 281 -9.40 -7.06 11.81
N ASP A 282 -9.38 -6.08 12.71
CA ASP A 282 -9.24 -4.68 12.33
C ASP A 282 -7.75 -4.33 12.24
N ALA A 283 -7.32 -3.71 11.14
CA ALA A 283 -5.93 -3.33 10.91
C ALA A 283 -5.70 -1.86 11.26
N PHE A 284 -6.48 -0.95 10.68
CA PHE A 284 -6.42 0.49 10.94
C PHE A 284 -7.66 1.23 10.44
N THR A 285 -7.81 2.48 10.90
CA THR A 285 -8.77 3.45 10.36
C THR A 285 -8.01 4.61 9.73
N LEU A 286 -8.33 4.95 8.49
CA LEU A 286 -7.80 6.12 7.77
C LEU A 286 -8.94 7.12 7.57
N ARG A 287 -8.74 8.36 7.99
CA ARG A 287 -9.70 9.45 7.80
C ARG A 287 -9.03 10.64 7.12
N LEU A 288 -9.57 11.05 5.98
CA LEU A 288 -9.25 12.32 5.34
C LEU A 288 -9.96 13.44 6.09
N VAL A 289 -9.27 14.54 6.34
CA VAL A 289 -9.75 15.69 7.12
C VAL A 289 -9.25 16.99 6.47
N GLY A 290 -9.77 18.15 6.89
CA GLY A 290 -9.29 19.44 6.38
C GLY A 290 -9.37 19.53 4.86
N SER A 291 -8.29 19.96 4.20
CA SER A 291 -8.26 20.01 2.73
C SER A 291 -8.23 18.62 2.06
N GLY A 292 -7.93 17.55 2.80
CA GLY A 292 -8.02 16.18 2.30
C GLY A 292 -9.45 15.68 2.15
N GLU A 293 -10.38 16.15 2.98
CA GLU A 293 -11.80 15.76 2.94
C GLU A 293 -12.58 16.47 1.82
N SER A 294 -12.22 17.73 1.52
CA SER A 294 -12.93 18.54 0.52
C SER A 294 -12.66 18.12 -0.93
N GLY A 295 -11.71 17.20 -1.16
CA GLY A 295 -11.33 16.72 -2.48
C GLY A 295 -10.47 17.68 -3.31
N VAL A 296 -10.15 18.87 -2.78
CA VAL A 296 -9.35 19.88 -3.50
C VAL A 296 -7.91 19.42 -3.80
N LEU A 297 -7.41 18.45 -3.03
CA LEU A 297 -6.09 17.85 -3.27
C LEU A 297 -6.09 16.84 -4.42
N GLY A 298 -7.26 16.40 -4.88
CA GLY A 298 -7.41 15.52 -6.04
C GLY A 298 -7.25 14.02 -5.75
N GLN A 299 -7.57 13.21 -6.76
CA GLN A 299 -7.60 11.75 -6.65
C GLN A 299 -6.19 11.14 -6.55
N ARG A 300 -5.20 11.69 -7.26
CA ARG A 300 -3.81 11.25 -7.20
C ARG A 300 -3.21 11.37 -5.79
N TRP A 301 -3.49 12.48 -5.11
CA TRP A 301 -3.12 12.67 -3.71
C TRP A 301 -3.84 11.68 -2.79
N SER A 302 -5.12 11.44 -3.02
CA SER A 302 -5.91 10.49 -2.23
C SER A 302 -5.34 9.07 -2.33
N LEU A 303 -5.01 8.63 -3.55
CA LEU A 303 -4.35 7.35 -3.80
C LEU A 303 -2.98 7.25 -3.10
N MET A 304 -2.17 8.31 -3.20
CA MET A 304 -0.87 8.41 -2.52
C MET A 304 -1.01 8.29 -0.99
N THR A 305 -2.04 8.94 -0.43
CA THR A 305 -2.35 8.91 1.00
C THR A 305 -2.76 7.50 1.45
N VAL A 306 -3.61 6.81 0.68
CA VAL A 306 -4.05 5.44 0.99
C VAL A 306 -2.88 4.46 0.94
N ILE A 307 -2.07 4.49 -0.12
CA ILE A 307 -0.97 3.52 -0.27
C ILE A 307 0.16 3.76 0.74
N THR A 308 0.41 5.03 1.13
CA THR A 308 1.37 5.34 2.20
C THR A 308 0.85 4.91 3.58
N ALA A 309 -0.45 5.07 3.86
CA ALA A 309 -1.06 4.58 5.09
C ALA A 309 -0.95 3.05 5.23
N LEU A 310 -1.19 2.32 4.13
CA LEU A 310 -0.98 0.87 4.06
C LEU A 310 0.46 0.49 4.42
N ARG A 311 1.44 1.18 3.81
CA ARG A 311 2.86 0.95 4.13
C ARG A 311 3.20 1.25 5.60
N LEU A 312 2.64 2.30 6.18
CA LEU A 312 2.85 2.61 7.60
C LEU A 312 2.29 1.53 8.52
N TRP A 313 1.13 0.96 8.16
CA TRP A 313 0.58 -0.18 8.89
C TRP A 313 1.49 -1.41 8.80
N GLU A 314 2.11 -1.68 7.65
CA GLU A 314 3.08 -2.77 7.49
C GLU A 314 4.29 -2.58 8.41
N HIS A 315 4.87 -1.36 8.42
CA HIS A 315 5.95 -1.00 9.33
C HIS A 315 5.56 -1.14 10.81
N HIS A 316 4.34 -0.75 11.17
CA HIS A 316 3.81 -0.90 12.53
C HIS A 316 3.67 -2.38 12.92
N SER A 317 3.13 -3.20 12.03
CA SER A 317 2.88 -4.62 12.27
C SER A 317 4.19 -5.39 12.47
N ILE A 318 5.18 -5.20 11.61
CA ILE A 318 6.51 -5.82 11.74
C ILE A 318 7.18 -5.36 13.06
N GLY A 319 7.13 -4.05 13.36
CA GLY A 319 7.70 -3.52 14.59
C GLY A 319 7.07 -4.06 15.88
N ASN A 320 5.78 -4.40 15.85
CA ASN A 320 5.08 -5.03 16.97
C ASN A 320 5.40 -6.53 17.09
N GLU A 321 5.44 -7.26 15.97
CA GLU A 321 5.80 -8.69 15.94
C GLU A 321 7.20 -8.90 16.54
N THR A 322 8.18 -8.07 16.17
CA THR A 322 9.54 -8.12 16.73
C THR A 322 9.57 -7.86 18.24
N LYS A 323 8.81 -6.88 18.74
CA LYS A 323 8.73 -6.57 20.18
C LYS A 323 8.06 -7.70 20.96
N PHE A 324 7.02 -8.32 20.39
CA PHE A 324 6.34 -9.46 21.01
C PHE A 324 7.27 -10.67 21.12
N ALA A 325 7.98 -11.01 20.04
CA ALA A 325 8.96 -12.10 20.04
C ALA A 325 10.09 -11.87 21.06
N ALA A 326 10.62 -10.64 21.14
CA ALA A 326 11.64 -10.28 22.12
C ALA A 326 11.16 -10.48 23.56
N ARG A 327 9.95 -9.99 23.89
CA ARG A 327 9.34 -10.16 25.23
C ARG A 327 9.09 -11.61 25.60
N MET A 328 8.67 -12.44 24.65
CA MET A 328 8.48 -13.88 24.90
C MET A 328 9.82 -14.59 25.12
N GLY A 329 10.87 -14.22 24.38
CA GLY A 329 12.22 -14.75 24.57
C GLY A 329 12.83 -14.39 25.94
N GLU A 330 12.56 -13.19 26.44
CA GLU A 330 12.95 -12.77 27.80
C GLU A 330 12.22 -13.58 28.88
N LYS A 331 10.94 -13.90 28.68
CA LYS A 331 10.13 -14.67 29.64
C LYS A 331 10.51 -16.15 29.72
N ILE A 332 11.10 -16.72 28.68
CA ILE A 332 11.55 -18.13 28.65
C ILE A 332 12.93 -18.31 29.31
N ARG A 333 13.69 -17.22 29.46
CA ARG A 333 15.02 -17.21 30.10
C ARG A 333 15.01 -16.84 31.58
N SER A 334 13.84 -16.55 32.15
CA SER A 334 13.60 -16.30 33.59
C SER A 334 12.89 -17.48 34.22
#